data_AF-A0A7U7EU63-F1
#
_entry.id   AF-A0A7U7EU63-F1
#
_cell.length_a   1.000
_cell.length_b   1.000
_cell.length_c   1.000
_cell.angle_alpha   90.00
_cell.angle_beta   90.00
_cell.angle_gamma   90.00
#
_symmetry.space_group_name_H-M   'P 1'
#
loop_
_entity.id
_entity.type
_entity.pdbx_description
1 polymer ?
#
loop_
_entity_poly.entity_id
_entity_poly.type
_entity_poly.pdbx_seq_one_letter_code
_entity_poly.pdbx_strand_id
1 'polypeptide(L)'
;MVESNDELKKELGRFLKSIRKQKGKTASEISKQMQYSQGHISGIENGVKSFPSNKLIESYLMNIKDTNEEYNFYVDEIAKITKNKVKLNKVSNVTNKMEIIDRMMDIPYSREFISFDDNNEKSFTIFNISINDLHFHLQDINNYKFYKGIRLTDNDKNNIDKILNNYFENKSVIIKENTKTLRDKNENWEQLVKLSDYIDDKLDKKN
;
A
#
# COMPACT_ATOMS: atom_id res chain seq x y z
N MET A 1 16.69 34.55 5.94
CA MET A 1 15.37 35.20 5.81
C MET A 1 14.39 34.52 6.76
N VAL A 2 13.67 35.27 7.61
CA VAL A 2 12.60 34.72 8.44
C VAL A 2 11.34 34.66 7.55
N GLU A 3 10.91 33.47 7.14
CA GLU A 3 9.66 33.30 6.40
C GLU A 3 8.49 33.88 7.18
N SER A 4 7.60 34.56 6.45
CA SER A 4 6.44 35.22 7.05
C SER A 4 5.43 34.18 7.56
N ASN A 5 4.68 34.55 8.60
CA ASN A 5 3.61 33.68 9.13
C ASN A 5 2.54 33.35 8.08
N ASP A 6 2.39 34.19 7.05
CA ASP A 6 1.47 33.98 5.94
C ASP A 6 1.94 32.90 4.97
N GLU A 7 3.24 32.79 4.77
CA GLU A 7 3.84 31.77 3.91
C GLU A 7 3.69 30.37 4.52
N LEU A 8 3.99 30.24 5.81
CA LEU A 8 3.79 29.00 6.57
C LEU A 8 2.33 28.53 6.55
N LYS A 9 1.36 29.46 6.66
CA LYS A 9 -0.08 29.14 6.57
C LYS A 9 -0.46 28.61 5.19
N LYS A 10 0.08 29.21 4.12
CA LYS A 10 -0.20 28.77 2.75
C LYS A 10 0.41 27.41 2.45
N GLU A 11 1.62 27.13 2.93
CA GLU A 11 2.24 25.82 2.77
C GLU A 11 1.52 24.74 3.55
N LEU A 12 1.18 25.01 4.82
CA LEU A 12 0.37 24.09 5.62
C LEU A 12 -0.98 23.82 4.95
N GLY A 13 -1.67 24.87 4.49
CA GLY A 13 -2.94 24.73 3.78
C GLY A 13 -2.82 23.86 2.52
N ARG A 14 -1.79 24.11 1.70
CA ARG A 14 -1.51 23.32 0.48
C ARG A 14 -1.25 21.85 0.81
N PHE A 15 -0.51 21.58 1.88
CA PHE A 15 -0.23 20.22 2.35
C PHE A 15 -1.50 19.49 2.82
N LEU A 16 -2.33 20.12 3.66
CA LEU A 16 -3.60 19.53 4.09
C LEU A 16 -4.53 19.24 2.90
N LYS A 17 -4.57 20.17 1.92
CA LYS A 17 -5.35 20.01 0.69
C LYS A 17 -4.84 18.85 -0.18
N SER A 18 -3.53 18.66 -0.27
CA SER A 18 -2.95 17.58 -1.08
C SER A 18 -3.26 16.22 -0.49
N ILE A 19 -3.03 16.01 0.81
CA ILE A 19 -3.32 14.72 1.47
C ILE A 19 -4.81 14.38 1.40
N ARG A 20 -5.71 15.37 1.56
CA ARG A 20 -7.15 15.15 1.42
C ARG A 20 -7.54 14.70 0.01
N LYS A 21 -7.00 15.38 -1.01
CA LYS A 21 -7.26 15.03 -2.41
C LYS A 21 -6.72 13.65 -2.77
N GLN A 22 -5.55 13.28 -2.26
CA GLN A 22 -4.97 11.95 -2.46
C GLN A 22 -5.88 10.85 -1.89
N LYS A 23 -6.56 11.10 -0.76
CA LYS A 23 -7.58 10.20 -0.20
C LYS A 23 -8.94 10.23 -0.92
N GLY A 24 -9.06 10.99 -2.02
CA GLY A 24 -10.32 11.13 -2.74
C GLY A 24 -11.43 11.84 -1.96
N LYS A 25 -11.12 12.47 -0.82
CA LYS A 25 -12.12 13.15 0.03
C LYS A 25 -12.35 14.57 -0.42
N THR A 26 -13.59 15.03 -0.37
CA THR A 26 -13.99 16.42 -0.58
C THR A 26 -13.84 17.24 0.70
N ALA A 27 -13.69 18.56 0.55
CA ALA A 27 -13.69 19.47 1.71
C ALA A 27 -15.01 19.41 2.50
N SER A 28 -16.12 19.08 1.82
CA SER A 28 -17.45 18.91 2.43
C SER A 28 -17.52 17.67 3.32
N GLU A 29 -16.93 16.55 2.90
CA GLU A 29 -16.90 15.32 3.70
C GLU A 29 -16.09 15.52 4.99
N ILE A 30 -14.90 16.11 4.88
CA ILE A 30 -14.06 16.42 6.04
C ILE A 30 -14.75 17.43 6.96
N SER A 31 -15.39 18.46 6.40
CA SER A 31 -16.07 19.48 7.21
C SER A 31 -17.22 18.90 8.02
N LYS A 32 -18.00 17.97 7.44
CA LYS A 32 -19.09 17.27 8.15
C LYS A 32 -18.56 16.45 9.32
N GLN A 33 -17.49 15.69 9.12
CA GLN A 33 -16.89 14.86 10.17
C GLN A 33 -16.33 15.68 11.33
N MET A 34 -15.75 16.85 11.02
CA MET A 34 -15.16 17.73 12.03
C MET A 34 -16.14 18.76 12.61
N GLN A 35 -17.40 18.76 12.18
CA GLN A 35 -18.41 19.76 12.56
C GLN A 35 -18.00 21.22 12.25
N TYR A 36 -17.28 21.44 11.15
CA TYR A 36 -16.96 22.76 10.62
C TYR A 36 -17.73 23.03 9.33
N SER A 37 -17.80 24.31 8.92
CA SER A 37 -18.31 24.64 7.59
C SER A 37 -17.30 24.28 6.50
N GLN A 38 -17.79 23.89 5.32
CA GLN A 38 -16.93 23.58 4.17
C GLN A 38 -16.07 24.79 3.77
N GLY A 39 -16.60 26.01 3.89
CA GLY A 39 -15.84 27.25 3.69
C GLY A 39 -14.73 27.46 4.72
N HIS A 40 -14.89 26.99 5.95
CA HIS A 40 -13.84 27.04 6.97
C HIS A 40 -12.66 26.14 6.60
N ILE A 41 -12.94 24.88 6.26
CA ILE A 41 -11.91 23.91 5.82
C ILE A 41 -11.20 24.41 4.56
N SER A 42 -11.95 24.84 3.55
CA SER A 42 -11.38 25.41 2.32
C SER A 42 -10.52 26.66 2.59
N GLY A 43 -10.96 27.52 3.52
CA GLY A 43 -10.21 28.72 3.90
C GLY A 43 -8.86 28.39 4.56
N ILE A 44 -8.79 27.33 5.36
CA ILE A 44 -7.53 26.83 5.94
C ILE A 44 -6.63 26.25 4.84
N GLU A 45 -7.18 25.41 3.98
CA GLU A 45 -6.45 24.76 2.88
C GLU A 45 -5.87 25.73 1.86
N ASN A 46 -6.47 26.92 1.72
CA ASN A 46 -5.96 27.96 0.83
C ASN A 46 -5.11 29.01 1.58
N GLY A 47 -4.86 28.83 2.89
CA GLY A 47 -4.08 29.76 3.71
C GLY A 47 -4.73 31.12 3.93
N VAL A 48 -6.04 31.24 3.68
CA VAL A 48 -6.82 32.48 3.80
C VAL A 48 -7.28 32.70 5.25
N LYS A 49 -7.47 31.61 6.01
CA LYS A 49 -7.85 31.68 7.42
C LYS A 49 -6.65 31.93 8.34
N SER A 50 -6.96 32.28 9.58
CA SER A 50 -5.98 32.34 10.66
C SER A 50 -5.25 31.01 10.81
N PHE A 51 -4.07 31.06 11.42
CA PHE A 51 -3.27 29.88 11.65
C PHE A 51 -4.10 28.86 12.47
N PRO A 52 -4.33 27.63 11.95
CA PRO A 52 -5.19 26.66 12.62
C PRO A 52 -4.58 26.17 13.93
N SER A 53 -5.43 25.81 14.89
CA SER A 53 -4.97 25.26 16.17
C SER A 53 -4.49 23.82 16.02
N ASN A 54 -3.65 23.37 16.94
CA ASN A 54 -3.18 21.98 17.00
C ASN A 54 -4.35 20.98 17.03
N LYS A 55 -5.39 21.26 17.83
CA LYS A 55 -6.60 20.43 17.91
C LYS A 55 -7.32 20.32 16.55
N LEU A 56 -7.39 21.41 15.79
CA LEU A 56 -8.01 21.38 14.47
C LEU A 56 -7.19 20.51 13.51
N ILE A 57 -5.88 20.71 13.48
CA ILE A 57 -4.97 19.90 12.63
C ILE A 57 -5.07 18.43 13.03
N GLU A 58 -5.00 18.12 14.32
CA GLU A 58 -5.12 16.76 14.83
C GLU A 58 -6.43 16.11 14.39
N SER A 59 -7.57 16.78 14.59
CA SER A 59 -8.87 16.28 14.13
C SER A 59 -8.91 16.09 12.61
N TYR A 60 -8.29 17.00 11.85
CA TYR A 60 -8.20 16.89 10.39
C TYR A 60 -7.42 15.63 9.99
N LEU A 61 -6.25 15.43 10.57
CA LEU A 61 -5.42 14.25 10.32
C LEU A 61 -6.11 12.96 10.78
N MET A 62 -6.79 12.94 11.93
CA MET A 62 -7.52 11.77 12.42
C MET A 62 -8.67 11.35 11.49
N ASN A 63 -9.25 12.28 10.74
CA ASN A 63 -10.30 11.99 9.75
C ASN A 63 -9.76 11.65 8.35
N ILE A 64 -8.46 11.80 8.13
CA ILE A 64 -7.80 11.52 6.84
C ILE A 64 -6.90 10.30 6.91
N LYS A 65 -6.29 10.02 8.07
CA LYS A 65 -5.40 8.90 8.27
C LYS A 65 -6.14 7.58 8.03
N ASP A 66 -5.43 6.62 7.45
CA ASP A 66 -5.80 5.22 7.44
C ASP A 66 -5.05 4.46 8.55
N THR A 67 -3.83 4.90 8.92
CA THR A 67 -2.99 4.25 9.95
C THR A 67 -2.36 5.26 10.92
N ASN A 68 -1.83 4.77 12.05
CA ASN A 68 -1.12 5.63 13.02
C ASN A 68 0.26 6.05 12.50
N GLU A 69 0.91 5.21 11.70
CA GLU A 69 2.16 5.50 11.00
C GLU A 69 1.97 6.68 10.05
N GLU A 70 0.90 6.65 9.26
CA GLU A 70 0.56 7.73 8.34
C GLU A 70 0.27 9.04 9.10
N TYR A 71 -0.49 8.96 10.20
CA TYR A 71 -0.70 10.11 11.07
C TYR A 71 0.62 10.69 11.58
N ASN A 72 1.52 9.83 12.08
CA ASN A 72 2.82 10.24 12.61
C ASN A 72 3.72 10.88 11.54
N PHE A 73 3.66 10.38 10.30
CA PHE A 73 4.33 10.99 9.16
C PHE A 73 3.79 12.40 8.89
N TYR A 74 2.46 12.57 8.84
CA TYR A 74 1.86 13.89 8.67
C TYR A 74 2.20 14.86 9.80
N VAL A 75 2.30 14.37 11.04
CA VAL A 75 2.76 15.16 12.18
C VAL A 75 4.18 15.70 11.95
N ASP A 76 5.10 14.86 11.47
CA ASP A 76 6.49 15.27 11.18
C ASP A 76 6.56 16.31 10.06
N GLU A 77 5.84 16.08 8.95
CA GLU A 77 5.83 17.01 7.82
C GLU A 77 5.23 18.36 8.22
N ILE A 78 4.15 18.37 9.00
CA ILE A 78 3.57 19.60 9.51
C ILE A 78 4.51 20.32 10.48
N ALA A 79 5.23 19.59 11.33
CA ALA A 79 6.24 20.20 12.20
C ALA A 79 7.37 20.86 11.39
N LYS A 80 7.82 20.23 10.31
CA LYS A 80 8.82 20.81 9.38
C LYS A 80 8.28 22.05 8.68
N ILE A 81 7.13 21.94 7.99
CA ILE A 81 6.47 23.02 7.24
C ILE A 81 6.22 24.23 8.14
N THR A 82 5.75 24.00 9.37
CA THR A 82 5.38 25.07 10.28
C THR A 82 6.54 25.56 11.15
N LYS A 83 7.77 25.06 10.94
CA LYS A 83 8.95 25.35 11.75
C LYS A 83 8.66 25.18 13.25
N ASN A 84 8.05 24.04 13.57
CA ASN A 84 7.66 23.65 14.92
C ASN A 84 6.62 24.56 15.61
N LYS A 85 5.90 25.41 14.86
CA LYS A 85 4.74 26.16 15.40
C LYS A 85 3.55 25.25 15.67
N VAL A 86 3.35 24.23 14.84
CA VAL A 86 2.40 23.15 15.11
C VAL A 86 3.19 21.96 15.63
N LYS A 87 2.84 21.53 16.85
CA LYS A 87 3.40 20.34 17.50
C LYS A 87 2.26 19.46 17.94
N LEU A 88 2.12 18.32 17.28
CA LEU A 88 1.14 17.30 17.64
C LEU A 88 1.87 16.14 18.29
N ASN A 89 1.16 15.45 19.18
CA ASN A 89 1.68 14.22 19.76
C ASN A 89 1.58 13.13 18.72
N LYS A 90 2.68 12.40 18.51
CA LYS A 90 2.63 11.16 17.74
C LYS A 90 1.79 10.15 18.52
N VAL A 91 1.01 9.36 17.80
CA VAL A 91 0.37 8.19 18.38
C VAL A 91 1.47 7.14 18.56
N SER A 92 1.66 6.65 19.78
CA SER A 92 2.68 5.65 20.09
C SER A 92 2.45 4.40 19.24
N ASN A 93 3.41 4.10 18.37
CA ASN A 93 3.55 2.77 17.82
C ASN A 93 4.05 1.89 18.97
N VAL A 94 3.17 1.05 19.50
CA VAL A 94 3.50 0.08 20.55
C VAL A 94 4.79 -0.63 20.13
N THR A 95 5.83 -0.35 20.90
CA THR A 95 7.22 -0.71 20.60
C THR A 95 7.49 -2.09 21.18
N ASN A 96 6.67 -3.07 20.79
CA ASN A 96 6.94 -4.46 21.09
C ASN A 96 7.13 -5.19 19.77
N LYS A 97 8.33 -5.73 19.59
CA LYS A 97 8.75 -6.50 18.40
C LYS A 97 7.80 -7.68 18.10
N MET A 98 7.06 -8.13 19.11
CA MET A 98 6.02 -9.16 19.03
C MET A 98 4.68 -8.65 18.49
N GLU A 99 4.31 -7.39 18.75
CA GLU A 99 3.06 -6.83 18.24
C GLU A 99 3.17 -6.41 16.76
N ILE A 100 4.39 -6.12 16.28
CA ILE A 100 4.68 -5.98 14.83
C ILE A 100 4.42 -7.30 14.11
N ILE A 101 4.80 -8.42 14.72
CA ILE A 101 4.54 -9.76 14.19
C ILE A 101 3.03 -10.03 14.20
N ASP A 102 2.31 -9.71 15.30
CA ASP A 102 0.86 -9.89 15.41
C ASP A 102 0.06 -9.02 14.42
N ARG A 103 0.44 -7.75 14.22
CA ARG A 103 -0.22 -6.87 13.24
C ARG A 103 0.08 -7.26 11.79
N MET A 104 1.24 -7.85 11.52
CA MET A 104 1.54 -8.42 10.20
C MET A 104 0.71 -9.67 9.90
N MET A 105 0.21 -10.37 10.92
CA MET A 105 -0.76 -11.47 10.75
C MET A 105 -2.19 -10.99 10.50
N ASP A 106 -2.50 -9.72 10.78
CA ASP A 106 -3.85 -9.14 10.72
C ASP A 106 -4.12 -8.25 9.49
N ILE A 107 -3.21 -8.14 8.51
CA ILE A 107 -3.46 -7.35 7.29
C ILE A 107 -4.14 -8.21 6.22
N PRO A 108 -5.43 -7.98 5.93
CA PRO A 108 -6.09 -8.57 4.78
C PRO A 108 -5.70 -7.73 3.56
N TYR A 109 -4.94 -8.33 2.63
CA TYR A 109 -4.67 -7.82 1.28
C TYR A 109 -3.80 -6.55 1.18
N SER A 110 -2.48 -6.72 1.13
CA SER A 110 -1.49 -5.64 0.97
C SER A 110 -1.65 -4.88 -0.36
N ARG A 111 -1.94 -3.58 -0.27
CA ARG A 111 -1.84 -2.59 -1.37
C ARG A 111 -0.57 -1.74 -1.30
N GLU A 112 0.33 -2.04 -0.38
CA GLU A 112 1.48 -1.21 -0.03
C GLU A 112 2.79 -1.96 -0.35
N PHE A 113 3.72 -1.29 -1.00
CA PHE A 113 5.05 -1.78 -1.34
C PHE A 113 6.11 -0.83 -0.81
N ILE A 114 7.09 -1.36 -0.09
CA ILE A 114 8.25 -0.62 0.39
C ILE A 114 9.38 -0.77 -0.63
N SER A 115 9.94 0.35 -1.09
CA SER A 115 11.15 0.41 -1.91
C SER A 115 12.18 1.32 -1.29
N PHE A 116 13.47 1.09 -1.59
CA PHE A 116 14.56 1.98 -1.22
C PHE A 116 15.07 2.67 -2.47
N ASP A 117 15.33 3.98 -2.40
CA ASP A 117 16.02 4.68 -3.48
C ASP A 117 17.55 4.48 -3.39
N ASP A 118 18.29 5.00 -4.37
CA ASP A 118 19.76 4.88 -4.42
C ASP A 118 20.47 5.51 -3.20
N ASN A 119 19.76 6.32 -2.40
CA ASN A 119 20.26 6.93 -1.17
C ASN A 119 19.84 6.17 0.10
N ASN A 120 19.25 4.97 -0.04
CA ASN A 120 18.69 4.17 1.05
C ASN A 120 17.51 4.84 1.78
N GLU A 121 16.88 5.86 1.19
CA GLU A 121 15.68 6.45 1.73
C GLU A 121 14.47 5.57 1.44
N LYS A 122 13.65 5.35 2.48
CA LYS A 122 12.49 4.47 2.40
C LYS A 122 11.35 5.18 1.67
N SER A 123 10.95 4.64 0.52
CA SER A 123 9.79 5.08 -0.26
C SER A 123 8.65 4.07 -0.12
N PHE A 124 7.41 4.58 -0.08
CA PHE A 124 6.20 3.76 -0.03
C PHE A 124 5.40 3.98 -1.31
N THR A 125 5.12 2.89 -2.03
CA THR A 125 4.22 2.91 -3.17
C THR A 125 2.91 2.26 -2.77
N ILE A 126 1.82 3.03 -2.85
CA ILE A 126 0.45 2.56 -2.62
C ILE A 126 -0.17 2.27 -3.99
N PHE A 127 -0.50 1.01 -4.25
CA PHE A 127 -1.13 0.60 -5.48
C PHE A 127 -2.66 0.70 -5.38
N ASN A 128 -3.29 1.23 -6.43
CA ASN A 128 -4.75 1.26 -6.54
C ASN A 128 -5.37 -0.14 -6.76
N ILE A 129 -4.53 -1.15 -7.06
CA ILE A 129 -4.90 -2.54 -7.27
C ILE A 129 -3.98 -3.47 -6.46
N SER A 130 -4.48 -4.62 -6.02
CA SER A 130 -3.66 -5.62 -5.37
C SER A 130 -2.69 -6.24 -6.37
N ILE A 131 -1.41 -6.35 -5.99
CA ILE A 131 -0.48 -7.20 -6.72
C ILE A 131 -0.92 -8.65 -6.46
N ASN A 132 -1.52 -9.31 -7.44
CA ASN A 132 -2.11 -10.64 -7.30
C ASN A 132 -1.28 -11.74 -7.98
N ASP A 133 0.00 -11.50 -8.17
CA ASP A 133 0.92 -12.50 -8.72
C ASP A 133 1.74 -13.12 -7.58
N LEU A 134 1.47 -14.39 -7.28
CA LEU A 134 2.17 -15.11 -6.23
C LEU A 134 3.67 -15.25 -6.53
N HIS A 135 4.07 -15.38 -7.80
CA HIS A 135 5.48 -15.48 -8.17
C HIS A 135 6.23 -14.20 -7.83
N PHE A 136 5.66 -13.04 -8.15
CA PHE A 136 6.19 -11.74 -7.73
C PHE A 136 6.34 -11.66 -6.20
N HIS A 137 5.33 -12.11 -5.45
CA HIS A 137 5.39 -12.11 -3.98
C HIS A 137 6.50 -12.99 -3.42
N LEU A 138 6.79 -14.12 -4.06
CA LEU A 138 7.87 -15.03 -3.63
C LEU A 138 9.26 -14.46 -3.93
N GLN A 139 9.40 -13.61 -4.95
CA GLN A 139 10.66 -12.97 -5.33
C GLN A 139 10.91 -11.62 -4.65
N ASP A 140 9.89 -11.02 -4.06
CA ASP A 140 9.99 -9.73 -3.40
C ASP A 140 10.83 -9.82 -2.10
N ILE A 141 12.06 -9.30 -2.18
CA ILE A 141 13.00 -9.21 -1.07
C ILE A 141 12.71 -8.06 -0.11
N ASN A 142 11.93 -7.07 -0.55
CA ASN A 142 11.72 -5.85 0.22
C ASN A 142 10.55 -5.95 1.19
N ASN A 143 9.63 -6.90 0.98
CA ASN A 143 8.48 -7.10 1.86
C ASN A 143 8.39 -8.54 2.36
N TYR A 144 8.24 -8.69 3.69
CA TYR A 144 8.05 -9.99 4.32
C TYR A 144 6.75 -10.64 3.89
N LYS A 145 6.78 -11.97 3.71
CA LYS A 145 5.63 -12.78 3.33
C LYS A 145 5.30 -13.77 4.43
N PHE A 146 4.02 -14.08 4.58
CA PHE A 146 3.52 -14.97 5.63
C PHE A 146 2.54 -15.98 5.03
N TYR A 147 2.58 -17.22 5.54
CA TYR A 147 1.58 -18.23 5.28
C TYR A 147 0.96 -18.66 6.61
N LYS A 148 -0.34 -18.41 6.78
CA LYS A 148 -1.06 -18.69 8.04
C LYS A 148 -0.36 -18.09 9.28
N GLY A 149 0.14 -16.86 9.15
CA GLY A 149 0.87 -16.19 10.22
C GLY A 149 2.34 -16.60 10.38
N ILE A 150 2.81 -17.62 9.68
CA ILE A 150 4.22 -18.05 9.70
C ILE A 150 5.00 -17.23 8.68
N ARG A 151 6.04 -16.52 9.13
CA ARG A 151 6.93 -15.77 8.24
C ARG A 151 7.70 -16.74 7.34
N LEU A 152 7.65 -16.50 6.03
CA LEU A 152 8.41 -17.26 5.04
C LEU A 152 9.85 -16.75 4.97
N THR A 153 10.80 -17.67 5.10
CA THR A 153 12.21 -17.42 4.79
C THR A 153 12.44 -17.42 3.28
N ASP A 154 13.61 -16.97 2.81
CA ASP A 154 13.96 -17.07 1.39
C ASP A 154 14.00 -18.52 0.91
N ASN A 155 14.42 -19.45 1.77
CA ASN A 155 14.38 -20.88 1.48
C ASN A 155 12.93 -21.38 1.34
N ASP A 156 12.02 -20.96 2.22
CA ASP A 156 10.60 -21.34 2.11
C ASP A 156 9.98 -20.80 0.82
N LYS A 157 10.24 -19.53 0.49
CA LYS A 157 9.76 -18.90 -0.75
C LYS A 157 10.26 -19.65 -1.99
N ASN A 158 11.55 -20.02 -2.02
CA ASN A 158 12.13 -20.82 -3.10
C ASN A 158 11.52 -22.23 -3.21
N ASN A 159 11.26 -22.87 -2.07
CA ASN A 159 10.64 -24.19 -2.06
C ASN A 159 9.17 -24.14 -2.52
N ILE A 160 8.43 -23.11 -2.13
CA ILE A 160 7.06 -22.87 -2.60
C ILE A 160 7.06 -22.63 -4.12
N ASP A 161 7.98 -21.81 -4.64
CA ASP A 161 8.11 -21.58 -6.09
C ASP A 161 8.36 -22.89 -6.84
N LYS A 162 9.27 -23.75 -6.35
CA LYS A 162 9.51 -25.08 -6.93
C LYS A 162 8.29 -25.99 -6.87
N ILE A 163 7.58 -26.04 -5.75
CA ILE A 163 6.36 -26.85 -5.60
C ILE A 163 5.30 -26.42 -6.63
N LEU A 164 5.13 -25.11 -6.81
CA LEU A 164 4.17 -24.56 -7.77
C LEU A 164 4.59 -24.84 -9.22
N ASN A 165 5.88 -24.67 -9.57
CA ASN A 165 6.38 -25.01 -10.89
C ASN A 165 6.13 -26.49 -11.20
N ASN A 166 6.53 -27.39 -10.29
CA ASN A 166 6.30 -28.84 -10.46
C ASN A 166 4.80 -29.18 -10.59
N TYR A 167 3.92 -28.50 -9.85
CA TYR A 167 2.48 -28.69 -10.00
C TYR A 167 1.99 -28.28 -11.39
N PHE A 168 2.43 -27.12 -11.90
CA PHE A 168 2.03 -26.63 -13.21
C PHE A 168 2.62 -27.46 -14.36
N GLU A 169 3.85 -27.95 -14.24
CA GLU A 169 4.45 -28.91 -15.18
C GLU A 169 3.60 -30.18 -15.26
N ASN A 170 3.30 -30.80 -14.12
CA ASN A 170 2.45 -31.99 -14.07
C ASN A 170 1.05 -31.72 -14.64
N LYS A 171 0.46 -30.56 -14.33
CA LYS A 171 -0.83 -30.15 -14.88
C LYS A 171 -0.79 -30.03 -16.40
N SER A 172 0.28 -29.44 -16.96
CA SER A 172 0.48 -29.32 -18.41
C SER A 172 0.55 -30.71 -19.06
N VAL A 173 1.32 -31.63 -18.47
CA VAL A 173 1.42 -33.03 -18.94
C VAL A 173 0.05 -33.72 -18.96
N ILE A 174 -0.71 -33.66 -17.85
CA ILE A 174 -2.05 -34.26 -17.75
C ILE A 174 -3.00 -33.66 -18.80
N ILE A 175 -2.93 -32.35 -19.05
CA ILE A 175 -3.73 -31.70 -20.09
C ILE A 175 -3.39 -32.25 -21.48
N LYS A 176 -2.10 -32.41 -21.82
CA LYS A 176 -1.64 -33.00 -23.10
C LYS A 176 -2.11 -34.45 -23.26
N GLU A 177 -2.06 -35.25 -22.21
CA GLU A 177 -2.56 -36.63 -22.23
C GLU A 177 -4.07 -36.69 -22.46
N ASN A 178 -4.84 -35.88 -21.74
CA ASN A 178 -6.30 -35.84 -21.85
C ASN A 178 -6.80 -35.27 -23.18
N THR A 179 -6.11 -34.28 -23.75
CA THR A 179 -6.45 -33.71 -25.06
C THR A 179 -6.30 -34.72 -26.18
N LYS A 180 -5.32 -35.63 -26.11
CA LYS A 180 -5.20 -36.74 -27.05
C LYS A 180 -6.46 -37.61 -27.05
N THR A 181 -7.01 -37.92 -25.87
CA THR A 181 -8.22 -38.72 -25.70
C THR A 181 -9.52 -37.97 -26.03
N LEU A 182 -9.59 -36.66 -25.77
CA LEU A 182 -10.78 -35.83 -26.03
C LEU A 182 -10.90 -35.38 -27.49
N ARG A 183 -9.77 -35.24 -28.21
CA ARG A 183 -9.76 -35.04 -29.66
C ARG A 183 -10.49 -36.17 -30.37
N ASP A 184 -10.34 -37.41 -29.91
CA ASP A 184 -11.03 -38.58 -30.45
C ASP A 184 -12.54 -38.57 -30.15
N LYS A 185 -12.99 -37.75 -29.19
CA LYS A 185 -14.40 -37.59 -28.77
C LYS A 185 -15.05 -36.29 -29.25
N ASN A 186 -14.33 -35.43 -29.97
CA ASN A 186 -14.82 -34.17 -30.56
C ASN A 186 -15.39 -33.13 -29.57
N GLU A 187 -14.85 -33.08 -28.35
CA GLU A 187 -15.19 -32.09 -27.32
C GLU A 187 -14.09 -31.03 -27.16
N ASN A 188 -14.42 -29.86 -26.60
CA ASN A 188 -13.66 -28.59 -26.47
C ASN A 188 -12.14 -28.67 -26.09
N TRP A 189 -11.33 -29.33 -26.91
CA TRP A 189 -9.92 -29.67 -26.67
C TRP A 189 -8.97 -28.52 -27.03
N GLU A 190 -9.35 -27.66 -27.96
CA GLU A 190 -8.52 -26.53 -28.42
C GLU A 190 -8.23 -25.53 -27.29
N GLN A 191 -9.17 -25.31 -26.38
CA GLN A 191 -8.99 -24.44 -25.21
C GLN A 191 -7.99 -25.03 -24.20
N LEU A 192 -7.97 -26.35 -24.06
CA LEU A 192 -7.05 -27.06 -23.18
C LEU A 192 -5.61 -27.03 -23.73
N VAL A 193 -5.43 -27.20 -25.04
CA VAL A 193 -4.11 -27.07 -25.69
C VAL A 193 -3.55 -25.67 -25.48
N LYS A 194 -4.34 -24.62 -25.73
CA LYS A 194 -3.91 -23.23 -25.49
C LYS A 194 -3.51 -22.96 -24.04
N LEU A 195 -4.19 -23.59 -23.07
CA LEU A 195 -3.83 -23.46 -21.65
C LEU A 195 -2.51 -24.18 -21.33
N SER A 196 -2.28 -25.36 -21.92
CA SER A 196 -1.02 -26.10 -21.75
C SER A 196 0.16 -25.32 -22.31
N ASP A 197 0.04 -24.82 -23.54
CA ASP A 197 1.09 -24.03 -24.19
C ASP A 197 1.39 -22.74 -23.40
N TYR A 198 0.35 -22.10 -22.85
CA TYR A 198 0.51 -20.94 -21.98
C TYR A 198 1.25 -21.27 -20.68
N ILE A 199 0.97 -22.42 -20.07
CA ILE A 199 1.68 -22.86 -18.85
C ILE A 199 3.16 -23.09 -19.18
N ASP A 200 3.46 -23.80 -20.26
CA ASP A 200 4.85 -24.09 -20.66
C ASP A 200 5.64 -22.81 -20.95
N ASP A 201 5.10 -21.86 -21.73
CA ASP A 201 5.76 -20.56 -22.01
C ASP A 201 6.09 -19.78 -20.73
N LYS A 202 5.25 -19.87 -19.70
CA LYS A 202 5.48 -19.18 -18.42
C LYS A 202 6.54 -19.86 -17.57
N LEU A 203 6.74 -21.16 -17.72
CA LEU A 203 7.75 -21.93 -17.00
C LEU A 203 9.13 -21.85 -17.68
N ASP A 204 9.18 -21.89 -19.02
CA ASP A 204 10.42 -21.92 -19.81
C ASP A 204 11.22 -20.60 -19.76
N LYS A 205 10.59 -19.46 -19.45
CA LYS A 205 11.27 -18.16 -19.27
C LYS A 205 12.23 -18.09 -18.08
N LYS A 206 12.42 -19.18 -17.33
CA LYS A 206 13.32 -19.30 -16.18
C LYS A 206 14.63 -20.05 -16.46
N ASN A 207 14.85 -20.56 -17.68
CA ASN A 207 16.11 -21.19 -18.09
C ASN A 207 17.01 -20.22 -18.86
#